data_AF-A0A8T6IBJ2-F1
#
_entry.id   AF-A0A8T6IBJ2-F1
#
_cell.length_a   1.000
_cell.length_b   1.000
_cell.length_c   1.000
_cell.angle_alpha   90.00
_cell.angle_beta   90.00
_cell.angle_gamma   90.00
#
_symmetry.space_group_name_H-M   'P 1'
#
loop_
_entity.id
_entity.type
_entity.pdbx_description
1 polymer ?
#
loop_
_entity_poly.entity_id
_entity_poly.type
_entity_poly.pdbx_seq_one_letter_code
_entity_poly.pdbx_strand_id
1 'polypeptide(L)'
;MPVVPCALIRGGTSRGAYFLADDLPDDPAERDALLVRIMGGPDALQVDGIGGGHPLTSKVAVISPTTHARADVDYLFLQVDPARQTVSDAQNCGNLLAGVGVFAIERGLVATESGETAVGVHMVNSGALCQLVLRTPEGRVQVAGETAIDGVPGTGAPIVCNYLDIAGSSCGALLPTGNAIDEIDGVPATCIDNGMPVVVLRGGRPGGGGAPGPTRRDTPPPRPPARG
;
A
#
# COMPACT_ATOMS: atom_id res chain seq x y z
N MET A 1 -24.69 -14.38 -0.25
CA MET A 1 -23.29 -14.74 -0.60
C MET A 1 -22.79 -15.66 0.49
N PRO A 2 -21.93 -16.65 0.17
CA PRO A 2 -21.26 -17.42 1.20
C PRO A 2 -20.43 -16.48 2.10
N VAL A 3 -20.25 -16.87 3.36
CA VAL A 3 -19.42 -16.11 4.31
C VAL A 3 -17.96 -16.24 3.87
N VAL A 4 -17.26 -15.11 3.73
CA VAL A 4 -15.84 -15.06 3.38
C VAL A 4 -15.05 -14.57 4.60
N PRO A 5 -14.12 -15.37 5.16
CA PRO A 5 -13.27 -14.92 6.25
C PRO A 5 -12.38 -13.75 5.83
N CYS A 6 -12.31 -12.72 6.66
CA CYS A 6 -11.38 -11.60 6.45
C CYS A 6 -10.92 -11.00 7.77
N ALA A 7 -9.77 -10.34 7.75
CA ALA A 7 -9.34 -9.46 8.82
C ALA A 7 -9.35 -8.01 8.33
N LEU A 8 -9.84 -7.08 9.15
CA LEU A 8 -9.75 -5.65 8.87
C LEU A 8 -8.59 -5.06 9.69
N ILE A 9 -7.51 -4.70 9.02
CA ILE A 9 -6.27 -4.26 9.68
C ILE A 9 -5.91 -2.85 9.21
N ARG A 10 -5.47 -2.01 10.17
CA ARG A 10 -4.77 -0.76 9.87
C ARG A 10 -3.29 -1.07 9.59
N GLY A 11 -2.86 -0.90 8.35
CA GLY A 11 -1.45 -0.96 7.96
C GLY A 11 -0.93 0.46 7.73
N GLY A 12 0.04 0.91 8.53
CA GLY A 12 0.53 2.29 8.47
C GLY A 12 -0.61 3.31 8.62
N THR A 13 -0.72 4.24 7.68
CA THR A 13 -1.81 5.24 7.63
C THR A 13 -3.02 4.82 6.78
N SER A 14 -3.09 3.55 6.37
CA SER A 14 -4.21 3.00 5.60
C SER A 14 -4.94 1.89 6.37
N ARG A 15 -6.17 1.58 5.96
CA ARG A 15 -6.95 0.44 6.45
C ARG A 15 -7.40 -0.40 5.28
N GLY A 16 -7.32 -1.71 5.42
CA GLY A 16 -7.73 -2.63 4.37
C GLY A 16 -8.22 -3.97 4.89
N ALA A 17 -8.86 -4.71 4.00
CA ALA A 17 -9.31 -6.07 4.23
C ALA A 17 -8.23 -7.06 3.78
N TYR A 18 -7.92 -8.03 4.64
CA TYR A 18 -6.87 -9.02 4.45
C TYR A 18 -7.53 -10.40 4.32
N PHE A 19 -7.17 -11.11 3.26
CA PHE A 19 -7.71 -12.42 2.92
C PHE A 19 -6.58 -13.44 2.72
N LEU A 20 -6.87 -14.70 3.00
CA LEU A 20 -6.11 -15.77 2.35
C LEU A 20 -6.55 -15.89 0.90
N ALA A 21 -5.64 -16.22 0.00
CA ALA A 21 -5.98 -16.51 -1.40
C ALA A 21 -7.03 -17.62 -1.52
N ASP A 22 -6.90 -18.68 -0.70
CA ASP A 22 -7.84 -19.82 -0.66
C ASP A 22 -9.26 -19.44 -0.21
N ASP A 23 -9.45 -18.27 0.41
CA ASP A 23 -10.77 -17.75 0.79
C ASP A 23 -11.45 -16.99 -0.39
N LEU A 24 -10.78 -16.83 -1.53
CA LEU A 24 -11.24 -16.07 -2.70
C LEU A 24 -11.28 -16.92 -3.97
N PRO A 25 -12.03 -16.51 -5.01
CA PRO A 25 -11.98 -17.13 -6.33
C PRO A 25 -10.57 -17.04 -6.96
N ASP A 26 -10.17 -18.11 -7.64
CA ASP A 26 -8.91 -18.14 -8.41
C ASP A 26 -8.96 -17.24 -9.66
N ASP A 27 -10.14 -17.13 -10.29
CA ASP A 27 -10.34 -16.26 -11.45
C ASP A 27 -10.28 -14.78 -11.01
N PRO A 28 -9.37 -13.96 -11.58
CA PRO A 28 -9.22 -12.57 -11.17
C PRO A 28 -10.47 -11.71 -11.37
N ALA A 29 -11.27 -11.97 -12.42
CA ALA A 29 -12.49 -11.20 -12.68
C ALA A 29 -13.58 -11.55 -11.67
N GLU A 30 -13.73 -12.84 -11.32
CA GLU A 30 -14.65 -13.27 -10.26
C GLU A 30 -14.22 -12.76 -8.88
N ARG A 31 -12.93 -12.83 -8.58
CA ARG A 31 -12.32 -12.26 -7.38
C ARG A 31 -12.62 -10.77 -7.29
N ASP A 32 -12.34 -10.00 -8.34
CA ASP A 32 -12.50 -8.56 -8.32
C ASP A 32 -13.98 -8.16 -8.17
N ALA A 33 -14.89 -8.87 -8.84
CA ALA A 33 -16.33 -8.68 -8.66
C ALA A 33 -16.81 -9.03 -7.25
N LEU A 34 -16.21 -10.02 -6.59
CA LEU A 34 -16.46 -10.31 -5.18
C LEU A 34 -15.89 -9.21 -4.27
N LEU A 35 -14.66 -8.76 -4.50
CA LEU A 35 -14.01 -7.72 -3.69
C LEU A 35 -14.75 -6.38 -3.78
N VAL A 36 -15.22 -5.97 -4.96
CA VAL A 36 -16.06 -4.78 -5.12
C VAL A 36 -17.30 -4.88 -4.24
N ARG A 37 -17.97 -6.04 -4.21
CA ARG A 37 -19.16 -6.27 -3.36
C ARG A 37 -18.82 -6.26 -1.87
N ILE A 38 -17.76 -6.95 -1.46
CA ILE A 38 -17.32 -6.97 -0.05
C ILE A 38 -17.00 -5.55 0.44
N MET A 39 -16.32 -4.76 -0.40
CA MET A 39 -15.96 -3.40 -0.07
C MET A 39 -17.16 -2.45 -0.15
N GLY A 40 -18.29 -2.84 -0.73
CA GLY A 40 -19.52 -2.04 -0.81
C GLY A 40 -19.61 -1.14 -2.05
N GLY A 41 -18.87 -1.43 -3.11
CA GLY A 41 -18.88 -0.68 -4.36
C GLY A 41 -19.90 -1.20 -5.39
N PRO A 42 -20.29 -0.38 -6.40
CA PRO A 42 -19.90 1.01 -6.59
C PRO A 42 -20.80 1.95 -5.78
N ASP A 43 -20.25 2.53 -4.72
CA ASP A 43 -20.89 3.53 -3.87
C ASP A 43 -19.78 4.36 -3.22
N ALA A 44 -19.82 5.68 -3.40
CA ALA A 44 -18.83 6.59 -2.82
C ALA A 44 -18.77 6.50 -1.30
N LEU A 45 -19.86 6.10 -0.63
CA LEU A 45 -19.90 5.89 0.82
C LEU A 45 -19.54 4.46 1.24
N GLN A 46 -19.66 3.49 0.33
CA GLN A 46 -19.49 2.07 0.59
C GLN A 46 -20.40 1.55 1.72
N VAL A 47 -21.64 2.04 1.78
CA VAL A 47 -22.57 1.80 2.91
C VAL A 47 -22.97 0.32 3.05
N ASP A 48 -22.95 -0.43 1.95
CA ASP A 48 -23.32 -1.85 1.90
C ASP A 48 -22.08 -2.77 1.95
N GLY A 49 -20.97 -2.30 2.53
CA GLY A 49 -19.75 -3.09 2.66
C GLY A 49 -18.84 -2.60 3.78
N ILE A 50 -17.62 -3.14 3.81
CA ILE A 50 -16.62 -2.83 4.86
C ILE A 50 -15.67 -1.68 4.48
N GLY A 51 -15.77 -1.20 3.25
CA GLY A 51 -15.00 -0.07 2.76
C GLY A 51 -15.37 1.23 3.50
N GLY A 52 -14.44 2.17 3.56
CA GLY A 52 -14.68 3.45 4.23
C GLY A 52 -14.99 4.63 3.31
N GLY A 53 -15.33 4.37 2.04
CA GLY A 53 -15.64 5.44 1.07
C GLY A 53 -14.47 6.35 0.69
N HIS A 54 -13.24 5.96 1.03
CA HIS A 54 -12.03 6.74 0.76
C HIS A 54 -10.90 5.82 0.26
N PRO A 55 -10.04 6.25 -0.68
CA PRO A 55 -8.97 5.39 -1.21
C PRO A 55 -8.03 4.80 -0.15
N LEU A 56 -7.84 5.50 1.00
CA LEU A 56 -7.03 5.02 2.14
C LEU A 56 -7.71 3.94 2.99
N THR A 57 -9.03 3.78 2.87
CA THR A 57 -9.85 2.83 3.62
C THR A 57 -10.60 1.85 2.72
N SER A 58 -10.24 1.81 1.43
CA SER A 58 -10.81 0.94 0.40
C SER A 58 -9.71 0.16 -0.30
N LYS A 59 -9.04 -0.70 0.46
CA LYS A 59 -7.84 -1.42 0.03
C LYS A 59 -7.94 -2.89 0.44
N VAL A 60 -7.34 -3.76 -0.36
CA VAL A 60 -7.35 -5.20 -0.13
C VAL A 60 -5.91 -5.73 -0.18
N ALA A 61 -5.62 -6.66 0.73
CA ALA A 61 -4.43 -7.49 0.73
C ALA A 61 -4.85 -8.96 0.58
N VAL A 62 -4.30 -9.66 -0.41
CA VAL A 62 -4.46 -11.10 -0.57
C VAL A 62 -3.13 -11.76 -0.26
N ILE A 63 -3.13 -12.69 0.68
CA ILE A 63 -1.93 -13.34 1.21
C ILE A 63 -2.03 -14.84 0.90
N SER A 64 -0.93 -15.42 0.44
CA SER A 64 -0.82 -16.87 0.22
C SER A 64 0.54 -17.39 0.67
N PRO A 65 0.69 -18.72 0.84
CA PRO A 65 2.00 -19.33 0.86
C PRO A 65 2.78 -18.91 -0.39
N THR A 66 4.08 -18.65 -0.24
CA THR A 66 4.93 -18.28 -1.37
C THR A 66 5.63 -19.48 -1.98
N THR A 67 5.93 -19.36 -3.28
CA THR A 67 6.88 -20.24 -3.98
C THR A 67 8.24 -19.58 -4.16
N HIS A 68 8.40 -18.32 -3.73
CA HIS A 68 9.62 -17.56 -3.87
C HIS A 68 10.64 -17.95 -2.79
N ALA A 69 11.81 -18.42 -3.20
CA ALA A 69 12.83 -19.00 -2.29
C ALA A 69 13.38 -18.06 -1.20
N ARG A 70 13.14 -16.75 -1.32
CA ARG A 70 13.57 -15.73 -0.34
C ARG A 70 12.42 -15.06 0.42
N ALA A 71 11.21 -15.61 0.35
CA ALA A 71 10.04 -15.08 1.07
C ALA A 71 9.37 -16.20 1.89
N ASP A 72 8.55 -15.80 2.84
CA ASP A 72 7.69 -16.69 3.62
C ASP A 72 6.24 -16.65 3.12
N VAL A 73 5.79 -15.49 2.61
CA VAL A 73 4.44 -15.29 2.06
C VAL A 73 4.46 -14.42 0.80
N ASP A 74 3.48 -14.67 -0.07
CA ASP A 74 3.16 -13.80 -1.19
C ASP A 74 2.10 -12.79 -0.75
N TYR A 75 2.24 -11.55 -1.20
CA TYR A 75 1.31 -10.46 -0.95
C TYR A 75 0.93 -9.79 -2.27
N LEU A 76 -0.37 -9.88 -2.59
CA LEU A 76 -0.99 -9.14 -3.68
C LEU A 76 -1.79 -7.97 -3.09
N PHE A 77 -1.42 -6.76 -3.46
CA PHE A 77 -2.18 -5.55 -3.18
C PHE A 77 -3.24 -5.31 -4.26
N LEU A 78 -4.44 -4.90 -3.83
CA LEU A 78 -5.52 -4.50 -4.72
C LEU A 78 -6.15 -3.20 -4.22
N GLN A 79 -6.15 -2.17 -5.07
CA GLN A 79 -6.88 -0.94 -4.84
C GLN A 79 -8.31 -1.10 -5.35
N VAL A 80 -9.31 -0.93 -4.49
CA VAL A 80 -10.72 -0.89 -4.89
C VAL A 80 -11.14 0.57 -5.00
N ASP A 81 -11.71 0.96 -6.14
CA ASP A 81 -12.28 2.31 -6.30
C ASP A 81 -13.66 2.32 -5.61
N PRO A 82 -13.93 3.19 -4.62
CA PRO A 82 -15.25 3.27 -4.00
C PRO A 82 -16.37 3.60 -5.01
N ALA A 83 -16.10 4.51 -5.95
CA ALA A 83 -17.10 5.07 -6.85
C ALA A 83 -17.23 4.28 -8.17
N ARG A 84 -16.31 3.37 -8.46
CA ARG A 84 -16.29 2.57 -9.71
C ARG A 84 -16.23 1.09 -9.40
N GLN A 85 -16.71 0.26 -10.32
CA GLN A 85 -16.58 -1.20 -10.21
C GLN A 85 -15.20 -1.68 -10.68
N THR A 86 -14.14 -1.01 -10.23
CA THR A 86 -12.78 -1.28 -10.71
C THR A 86 -11.86 -1.64 -9.55
N VAL A 87 -11.06 -2.67 -9.78
CA VAL A 87 -9.96 -3.09 -8.93
C VAL A 87 -8.66 -2.89 -9.73
N SER A 88 -7.60 -2.45 -9.05
CA SER A 88 -6.29 -2.25 -9.68
C SER A 88 -5.18 -2.91 -8.88
N ASP A 89 -4.36 -3.70 -9.58
CA ASP A 89 -3.15 -4.37 -9.10
C ASP A 89 -1.86 -3.70 -9.60
N ALA A 90 -1.96 -2.50 -10.20
CA ALA A 90 -0.86 -1.87 -10.93
C ALA A 90 0.26 -1.28 -10.04
N GLN A 91 0.13 -1.35 -8.71
CA GLN A 91 1.07 -0.74 -7.78
C GLN A 91 1.19 -1.54 -6.49
N ASN A 92 2.29 -1.34 -5.76
CA ASN A 92 2.39 -1.78 -4.37
C ASN A 92 1.70 -0.81 -3.42
N CYS A 93 1.44 -1.28 -2.19
CA CYS A 93 1.07 -0.40 -1.08
C CYS A 93 1.91 -0.71 0.16
N GLY A 94 2.92 0.14 0.42
CA GLY A 94 3.80 0.02 1.59
C GLY A 94 3.08 0.17 2.93
N ASN A 95 1.93 0.85 2.96
CA ASN A 95 1.10 0.96 4.15
C ASN A 95 0.42 -0.37 4.49
N LEU A 96 -0.31 -0.99 3.56
CA LEU A 96 -0.94 -2.30 3.81
C LEU A 96 0.11 -3.41 4.02
N LEU A 97 1.26 -3.29 3.38
CA LEU A 97 2.37 -4.21 3.59
C LEU A 97 2.72 -4.34 5.09
N ALA A 98 2.69 -3.27 5.87
CA ALA A 98 2.98 -3.31 7.31
C ALA A 98 2.01 -4.23 8.10
N GLY A 99 0.79 -4.46 7.61
CA GLY A 99 -0.17 -5.38 8.23
C GLY A 99 0.01 -6.85 7.81
N VAL A 100 0.77 -7.12 6.75
CA VAL A 100 0.92 -8.48 6.18
C VAL A 100 1.60 -9.42 7.18
N GLY A 101 2.68 -8.98 7.84
CA GLY A 101 3.37 -9.82 8.82
C GLY A 101 2.48 -10.19 10.02
N VAL A 102 1.64 -9.26 10.49
CA VAL A 102 0.65 -9.53 11.54
C VAL A 102 -0.34 -10.58 11.06
N PHE A 103 -0.93 -10.38 9.89
CA PHE A 103 -1.91 -11.31 9.34
C PHE A 103 -1.32 -12.71 9.10
N ALA A 104 -0.10 -12.79 8.55
CA ALA A 104 0.57 -14.05 8.26
C ALA A 104 0.85 -14.86 9.52
N ILE A 105 1.31 -14.22 10.60
CA ILE A 105 1.52 -14.86 11.90
C ILE A 105 0.19 -15.32 12.50
N GLU A 106 -0.82 -14.45 12.57
CA GLU A 106 -2.12 -14.77 13.19
C GLU A 106 -2.89 -15.85 12.41
N ARG A 107 -2.65 -15.99 11.11
CA ARG A 107 -3.20 -17.07 10.27
C ARG A 107 -2.30 -18.31 10.21
N GLY A 108 -1.19 -18.33 10.93
CA GLY A 108 -0.29 -19.49 11.02
C GLY A 108 0.50 -19.79 9.74
N LEU A 109 0.65 -18.82 8.85
CA LEU A 109 1.48 -18.94 7.65
C LEU A 109 2.97 -18.83 7.98
N VAL A 110 3.30 -18.16 9.09
CA VAL A 110 4.67 -17.91 9.53
C VAL A 110 4.80 -18.27 11.00
N ALA A 111 5.80 -19.09 11.33
CA ALA A 111 6.15 -19.41 12.70
C ALA A 111 6.81 -18.20 13.38
N THR A 112 6.54 -18.03 14.67
CA THR A 112 7.10 -16.92 15.45
C THR A 112 8.33 -17.34 16.23
N GLU A 113 9.24 -16.38 16.41
CA GLU A 113 10.33 -16.44 17.37
C GLU A 113 10.02 -15.56 18.58
N SER A 114 10.50 -15.93 19.77
CA SER A 114 10.32 -15.08 20.95
C SER A 114 11.23 -13.87 20.88
N GLY A 115 10.65 -12.67 20.95
CA GLY A 115 11.37 -11.39 20.91
C GLY A 115 11.03 -10.60 19.66
N GLU A 116 11.63 -10.98 18.52
CA GLU A 116 11.33 -10.42 17.20
C GLU A 116 11.14 -11.55 16.19
N THR A 117 10.23 -11.38 15.24
CA THR A 117 10.05 -12.29 14.10
C THR A 117 10.27 -11.50 12.82
N ALA A 118 11.16 -12.00 11.96
CA ALA A 118 11.35 -11.48 10.62
C ALA A 118 10.46 -12.26 9.64
N VAL A 119 9.71 -11.55 8.81
CA VAL A 119 8.81 -12.12 7.79
C VAL A 119 9.23 -11.59 6.43
N GLY A 120 9.74 -12.47 5.57
CA GLY A 120 9.99 -12.22 4.16
C GLY A 120 8.68 -12.20 3.38
N VAL A 121 8.45 -11.12 2.64
CA VAL A 121 7.24 -10.91 1.84
C VAL A 121 7.65 -10.68 0.39
N HIS A 122 7.10 -11.49 -0.52
CA HIS A 122 7.19 -11.26 -1.95
C HIS A 122 5.95 -10.49 -2.41
N MET A 123 6.18 -9.27 -2.91
CA MET A 123 5.13 -8.36 -3.36
C MET A 123 4.78 -8.66 -4.81
N VAL A 124 3.68 -9.38 -5.03
CA VAL A 124 3.29 -9.94 -6.33
C VAL A 124 3.14 -8.85 -7.40
N ASN A 125 2.65 -7.66 -7.04
CA ASN A 125 2.43 -6.57 -7.98
C ASN A 125 3.72 -6.11 -8.69
N SER A 126 4.88 -6.21 -8.03
CA SER A 126 6.15 -5.73 -8.58
C SER A 126 7.27 -6.78 -8.61
N GLY A 127 7.05 -7.97 -8.05
CA GLY A 127 8.08 -8.99 -7.86
C GLY A 127 9.17 -8.63 -6.82
N ALA A 128 9.02 -7.51 -6.11
CA ALA A 128 10.03 -7.06 -5.15
C ALA A 128 9.87 -7.76 -3.80
N LEU A 129 10.93 -7.74 -2.99
CA LEU A 129 10.96 -8.35 -1.67
C LEU A 129 10.96 -7.29 -0.58
N CYS A 130 10.27 -7.58 0.51
CA CYS A 130 10.36 -6.80 1.74
C CYS A 130 10.51 -7.74 2.93
N GLN A 131 11.39 -7.43 3.87
CA GLN A 131 11.43 -8.08 5.17
C GLN A 131 10.74 -7.20 6.20
N LEU A 132 9.70 -7.73 6.81
CA LEU A 132 9.00 -7.12 7.94
C LEU A 132 9.61 -7.64 9.24
N VAL A 133 9.93 -6.75 10.17
CA VAL A 133 10.36 -7.15 11.52
C VAL A 133 9.30 -6.73 12.53
N LEU A 134 8.71 -7.71 13.19
CA LEU A 134 7.64 -7.54 14.17
C LEU A 134 8.15 -7.90 15.57
N ARG A 135 7.65 -7.19 16.58
CA ARG A 135 7.85 -7.55 17.99
C ARG A 135 6.96 -8.74 18.33
N THR A 136 7.56 -9.84 18.79
CA THR A 136 6.87 -11.09 19.12
C THR A 136 7.29 -11.65 20.49
N PRO A 137 7.17 -10.91 21.61
CA PRO A 137 7.47 -11.43 22.93
C PRO A 137 6.63 -12.70 23.20
N GLU A 138 7.27 -13.73 23.77
CA GLU A 138 6.63 -15.03 24.03
C GLU A 138 6.02 -15.69 22.77
N GLY A 139 6.51 -15.32 21.59
CA GLY A 139 6.03 -15.85 20.30
C GLY A 139 4.67 -15.28 19.86
N ARG A 140 4.21 -14.17 20.43
CA ARG A 140 2.92 -13.53 20.08
C ARG A 140 3.13 -12.12 19.56
N VAL A 141 2.39 -11.74 18.51
CA VAL A 141 2.46 -10.39 17.95
C VAL A 141 2.12 -9.36 19.02
N GLN A 142 3.05 -8.45 19.27
CA GLN A 142 2.83 -7.30 20.14
C GLN A 142 2.16 -6.18 19.33
N VAL A 143 0.96 -5.77 19.74
CA VAL A 143 0.24 -4.65 19.11
C VAL A 143 0.54 -3.32 19.81
N ALA A 144 0.62 -3.33 21.14
CA ALA A 144 0.85 -2.13 21.95
C ALA A 144 2.34 -1.76 21.99
N GLY A 145 2.63 -0.47 21.95
CA GLY A 145 3.98 0.07 22.03
C GLY A 145 3.97 1.59 22.07
N GLU A 146 5.15 2.20 22.04
CA GLU A 146 5.33 3.65 22.21
C GLU A 146 5.62 4.38 20.88
N THR A 147 5.68 3.65 19.77
CA THR A 147 5.95 4.25 18.45
C THR A 147 4.72 4.97 17.93
N ALA A 148 4.88 6.23 17.55
CA ALA A 148 3.88 7.04 16.87
C ALA A 148 4.23 7.23 15.40
N ILE A 149 3.21 7.40 14.56
CA ILE A 149 3.35 7.82 13.15
C ILE A 149 2.34 8.93 12.85
N ASP A 150 2.72 9.87 11.99
CA ASP A 150 1.81 10.95 11.58
C ASP A 150 0.56 10.38 10.89
N GLY A 151 -0.61 10.97 11.20
CA GLY A 151 -1.90 10.56 10.64
C GLY A 151 -2.62 9.45 11.40
N VAL A 152 -2.02 8.88 12.46
CA VAL A 152 -2.67 7.89 13.33
C VAL A 152 -2.63 8.37 14.79
N PRO A 153 -3.79 8.52 15.46
CA PRO A 153 -3.82 8.84 16.88
C PRO A 153 -3.24 7.72 17.75
N GLY A 154 -2.53 8.10 18.81
CA GLY A 154 -1.96 7.17 19.78
C GLY A 154 -0.62 6.57 19.34
N THR A 155 -0.28 5.43 19.94
CA THR A 155 0.98 4.71 19.71
C THR A 155 0.74 3.22 19.53
N GLY A 156 1.72 2.53 18.94
CA GLY A 156 1.69 1.07 18.76
C GLY A 156 3.10 0.48 18.74
N ALA A 157 3.19 -0.83 18.60
CA ALA A 157 4.46 -1.49 18.37
C ALA A 157 5.03 -1.12 16.98
N PRO A 158 6.35 -0.92 16.87
CA PRO A 158 6.96 -0.65 15.58
C PRO A 158 6.95 -1.91 14.70
N ILE A 159 6.76 -1.70 13.39
CA ILE A 159 7.01 -2.71 12.37
C ILE A 159 8.04 -2.11 11.41
N VAL A 160 9.22 -2.71 11.36
CA VAL A 160 10.28 -2.26 10.45
C VAL A 160 10.03 -2.89 9.09
N CYS A 161 10.02 -2.09 8.03
CA CYS A 161 9.81 -2.55 6.65
C CYS A 161 11.11 -2.36 5.86
N ASN A 162 11.88 -3.42 5.69
CA ASN A 162 13.14 -3.41 4.93
C ASN A 162 12.86 -3.80 3.48
N TYR A 163 12.82 -2.83 2.57
CA TYR A 163 12.67 -3.09 1.13
C TYR A 163 13.99 -3.56 0.54
N LEU A 164 13.99 -4.74 -0.09
CA LEU A 164 15.19 -5.39 -0.60
C LEU A 164 15.24 -5.29 -2.12
N ASP A 165 16.43 -5.02 -2.68
CA ASP A 165 16.70 -5.00 -4.11
C ASP A 165 15.77 -4.08 -4.95
N ILE A 166 15.26 -2.98 -4.38
CA ILE A 166 14.26 -2.11 -5.03
C ILE A 166 14.81 -1.01 -5.96
N ALA A 167 16.14 -0.82 -6.00
CA ALA A 167 16.74 0.19 -6.85
C ALA A 167 16.52 -0.16 -8.33
N GLY A 168 15.78 0.70 -9.06
CA GLY A 168 15.44 0.48 -10.46
C GLY A 168 14.41 -0.63 -10.70
N SER A 169 13.57 -0.97 -9.72
CA SER A 169 12.63 -2.10 -9.82
C SER A 169 11.65 -2.00 -10.99
N SER A 170 11.31 -0.81 -11.46
CA SER A 170 10.38 -0.59 -12.57
C SER A 170 11.09 -0.07 -13.83
N CYS A 171 12.12 0.76 -13.65
CA CYS A 171 12.80 1.46 -14.73
C CYS A 171 14.18 0.89 -15.08
N GLY A 172 14.62 -0.19 -14.43
CA GLY A 172 15.88 -0.89 -14.68
C GLY A 172 17.13 -0.24 -14.08
N ALA A 173 17.04 0.98 -13.54
CA ALA A 173 18.12 1.67 -12.84
C ALA A 173 17.57 2.66 -11.80
N LEU A 174 18.34 2.94 -10.75
CA LEU A 174 17.99 3.94 -9.73
C LEU A 174 17.71 5.32 -10.34
N LEU A 175 18.56 5.72 -11.28
CA LEU A 175 18.41 6.92 -12.09
C LEU A 175 18.22 6.47 -13.54
N PRO A 176 16.98 6.28 -14.02
CA PRO A 176 16.73 5.70 -15.35
C PRO A 176 17.22 6.57 -16.50
N THR A 177 17.38 7.87 -16.29
CA THR A 177 17.98 8.80 -17.27
C THR A 177 19.51 8.81 -17.22
N GLY A 178 20.11 8.17 -16.21
CA GLY A 178 21.55 8.22 -15.91
C GLY A 178 21.99 9.51 -15.21
N ASN A 179 21.11 10.51 -15.06
CA ASN A 179 21.45 11.80 -14.48
C ASN A 179 20.85 11.95 -13.07
N ALA A 180 21.59 12.63 -12.17
CA ALA A 180 21.01 13.04 -10.88
C ALA A 180 19.98 14.18 -11.05
N ILE A 181 20.16 15.01 -12.08
CA ILE A 181 19.28 16.11 -12.44
C ILE A 181 19.13 16.11 -13.97
N ASP A 182 17.90 16.02 -14.44
CA ASP A 182 17.47 16.26 -15.81
C ASP A 182 16.88 17.67 -15.93
N GLU A 183 16.85 18.21 -17.14
CA GLU A 183 16.07 19.41 -17.47
C GLU A 183 14.86 18.99 -18.33
N ILE A 184 13.65 19.18 -17.80
CA ILE A 184 12.40 18.87 -18.48
C ILE A 184 11.60 20.16 -18.60
N ASP A 185 11.37 20.63 -19.83
CA ASP A 185 10.68 21.90 -20.11
C ASP A 185 11.27 23.11 -19.36
N GLY A 186 12.60 23.16 -19.21
CA GLY A 186 13.31 24.21 -18.48
C GLY A 186 13.23 24.11 -16.96
N VAL A 187 12.67 23.01 -16.43
CA VAL A 187 12.56 22.75 -14.99
C VAL A 187 13.55 21.65 -14.59
N PRO A 188 14.44 21.91 -13.62
CA PRO A 188 15.29 20.86 -13.05
C PRO A 188 14.46 19.81 -12.32
N ALA A 189 14.66 18.55 -12.71
CA ALA A 189 13.93 17.40 -12.20
C ALA A 189 14.89 16.26 -11.86
N THR A 190 14.55 15.43 -10.89
CA THR A 190 15.22 14.13 -10.69
C THR A 190 14.25 13.02 -11.03
N CYS A 191 14.53 12.27 -12.08
CA CYS A 191 13.85 11.02 -12.37
C CYS A 191 14.52 9.92 -11.54
N ILE A 192 13.82 9.38 -10.55
CA ILE A 192 14.36 8.34 -9.66
C ILE A 192 13.37 7.19 -9.52
N ASP A 193 13.90 5.97 -9.52
CA ASP A 193 13.14 4.76 -9.25
C ASP A 193 13.85 3.95 -8.16
N ASN A 194 13.32 4.04 -6.94
CA ASN A 194 13.77 3.24 -5.80
C ASN A 194 12.55 2.57 -5.16
N GLY A 195 11.91 1.67 -5.90
CA GLY A 195 10.67 0.97 -5.55
C GLY A 195 9.40 1.55 -6.17
N MET A 196 9.43 2.82 -6.56
CA MET A 196 8.35 3.49 -7.31
C MET A 196 8.98 4.60 -8.18
N PRO A 197 8.71 4.64 -9.49
CA PRO A 197 9.16 5.73 -10.35
C PRO A 197 8.51 7.04 -9.96
N VAL A 198 9.34 8.04 -9.66
CA VAL A 198 8.89 9.40 -9.36
C VAL A 198 9.73 10.44 -10.09
N VAL A 199 9.09 11.53 -10.49
CA VAL A 199 9.76 12.74 -10.97
C VAL A 199 9.75 13.75 -9.83
N VAL A 200 10.91 13.99 -9.23
CA VAL A 200 11.07 14.92 -8.12
C VAL A 200 11.36 16.31 -8.67
N LEU A 201 10.49 17.26 -8.34
CA LEU A 201 10.65 18.67 -8.67
C LEU A 201 10.82 19.47 -7.38
N ARG A 202 11.66 20.52 -7.41
CA ARG A 202 11.79 21.40 -6.24
C ARG A 202 10.49 22.17 -6.04
N GLY A 203 9.85 21.96 -4.89
CA GLY A 203 8.70 22.77 -4.49
C GLY A 203 9.11 24.21 -4.23
N GLY A 204 8.66 25.14 -5.06
CA GLY A 204 8.85 26.57 -4.89
C GLY A 204 7.94 27.36 -5.82
N ARG A 205 7.15 28.28 -5.24
CA ARG A 205 6.58 29.38 -6.03
C ARG A 205 7.69 30.39 -6.32
N PRO A 206 7.65 31.10 -7.46
CA PRO A 206 8.25 32.43 -7.52
C PRO A 206 7.58 33.29 -6.42
N GLY A 207 8.33 33.65 -5.37
CA GLY A 207 7.83 34.41 -4.21
C GLY A 207 7.35 33.52 -3.05
N GLY A 208 8.02 33.64 -1.90
CA GLY A 208 7.97 32.70 -0.78
C GLY A 208 6.59 32.47 -0.14
N GLY A 209 6.36 31.21 0.20
CA GLY A 209 5.23 30.73 1.00
C GLY A 209 5.31 29.20 1.04
N GLY A 210 5.31 28.62 2.24
CA GLY A 210 5.52 27.18 2.45
C GLY A 210 4.53 26.27 1.72
N ALA A 211 4.82 24.96 1.70
CA ALA A 211 4.02 23.97 1.00
C ALA A 211 2.56 24.01 1.50
N PRO A 212 1.57 24.12 0.60
CA PRO A 212 0.19 24.14 1.03
C PRO A 212 -0.24 22.77 1.55
N GLY A 213 -1.11 22.78 2.57
CA GLY A 213 -1.77 21.59 3.08
C GLY A 213 -2.56 20.84 1.98
N PRO A 214 -2.88 19.55 2.20
CA PRO A 214 -3.45 18.68 1.18
C PRO A 214 -4.71 19.24 0.51
N THR A 215 -5.53 19.99 1.23
CA THR A 215 -6.78 20.61 0.73
C THR A 215 -6.60 21.62 -0.41
N ARG A 216 -5.40 22.16 -0.64
CA ARG A 216 -5.18 23.20 -1.64
C ARG A 216 -4.72 22.67 -3.00
N ARG A 217 -4.46 21.37 -3.15
CA ARG A 217 -3.98 20.78 -4.42
C ARG A 217 -5.12 20.31 -5.33
N ASP A 218 -6.28 19.98 -4.77
CA ASP A 218 -7.40 19.39 -5.52
C ASP A 218 -8.33 20.43 -6.16
N THR A 219 -8.00 21.72 -6.09
CA THR A 219 -8.80 22.76 -6.76
C THR A 219 -8.30 22.89 -8.21
N PRO A 220 -9.09 22.50 -9.23
CA PRO A 220 -8.71 22.76 -10.61
C PRO A 220 -8.56 24.27 -10.82
N PRO A 221 -7.63 24.71 -11.70
CA PRO A 221 -7.48 26.13 -12.00
C PRO A 221 -8.81 26.69 -12.54
N PRO A 222 -9.16 27.96 -12.23
CA PRO A 222 -10.37 28.58 -12.75
C PRO A 222 -10.32 28.59 -14.28
N ARG A 223 -11.41 28.17 -14.91
CA ARG A 223 -11.53 28.21 -16.38
C ARG A 223 -11.38 29.66 -16.85
N PRO A 224 -10.63 29.91 -17.95
CA PRO A 224 -10.57 31.25 -18.53
C PRO A 224 -11.98 31.71 -18.94
N PRO A 225 -12.29 33.01 -18.83
CA PRO A 225 -13.59 33.53 -19.20
C PRO A 225 -13.90 33.19 -20.66
N ALA A 226 -15.13 32.73 -20.90
CA ALA A 226 -15.62 32.50 -22.25
C ALA A 226 -15.48 33.82 -23.04
N ARG A 227 -14.76 33.77 -24.16
CA ARG A 227 -14.74 34.88 -25.11
C ARG A 227 -16.15 34.95 -25.71
N GLY A 228 -16.86 36.03 -25.39
CA GLY A 228 -18.08 36.43 -26.09
C GLY A 228 -17.76 37.01 -27.47
#